data_AF-A0A242ASY7-F1
#
_entry.id   AF-A0A242ASY7-F1
#
_cell.length_a   1.000
_cell.length_b   1.000
_cell.length_c   1.000
_cell.angle_alpha   90.00
_cell.angle_beta   90.00
_cell.angle_gamma   90.00
#
_symmetry.space_group_name_H-M   'P 1'
#
loop_
_entity.id
_entity.type
_entity.pdbx_description
1 polymer ?
#
loop_
_entity_poly.entity_id
_entity_poly.type
_entity_poly.pdbx_seq_one_letter_code
_entity_poly.pdbx_strand_id
1 'polypeptide(L)' 'MINVTARKVGNSISISIPKQYQVEAGTEYVTYKSKNGGLIFTPKIKNPFLSDEPFKKAEDEEWQFLAQKEIEKDV' A
#
# COMPACT_ATOMS: atom_id res chain seq x y z
N MET A 1 -16.01 17.76 5.43
CA MET A 1 -16.69 16.57 4.86
C MET A 1 -17.18 16.95 3.48
N ILE A 2 -16.93 16.14 2.47
CA ILE A 2 -17.29 16.47 1.08
C ILE A 2 -18.21 15.40 0.56
N ASN A 3 -19.38 15.85 0.12
CA ASN A 3 -20.40 14.98 -0.42
C ASN A 3 -20.17 14.85 -1.91
N VAL A 4 -20.06 13.61 -2.38
CA VAL A 4 -19.94 13.28 -3.79
C VAL A 4 -21.18 12.52 -4.21
N THR A 5 -21.67 12.79 -5.42
CA THR A 5 -22.85 12.13 -5.96
C THR A 5 -22.43 11.12 -7.01
N ALA A 6 -22.93 9.89 -6.88
CA ALA A 6 -22.72 8.85 -7.88
C ALA A 6 -23.56 9.15 -9.12
N ARG A 7 -22.97 9.02 -10.32
CA ARG A 7 -23.65 9.26 -11.59
C ARG A 7 -23.58 8.04 -12.49
N LYS A 8 -24.61 7.83 -13.30
CA LYS A 8 -24.62 6.79 -14.33
C LYS A 8 -23.77 7.23 -15.52
N VAL A 9 -22.78 6.41 -15.89
CA VAL A 9 -21.92 6.61 -17.06
C VAL A 9 -21.99 5.34 -17.89
N GLY A 10 -22.71 5.39 -19.02
CA GLY A 10 -23.01 4.23 -19.84
C GLY A 10 -23.76 3.15 -19.05
N ASN A 11 -23.17 1.95 -18.95
CA ASN A 11 -23.71 0.83 -18.17
C ASN A 11 -23.12 0.73 -16.75
N SER A 12 -22.45 1.78 -16.26
CA SER A 12 -21.75 1.78 -14.98
C SER A 12 -22.18 2.94 -14.09
N ILE A 13 -21.85 2.85 -12.80
CA ILE A 13 -21.97 3.94 -11.83
C ILE A 13 -20.57 4.45 -11.50
N SER A 14 -20.36 5.75 -11.59
CA SER A 14 -19.08 6.39 -11.28
C SER A 14 -19.24 7.46 -10.21
N ILE A 15 -18.23 7.57 -9.34
CA ILE A 15 -18.10 8.65 -8.36
C ILE A 15 -16.92 9.53 -8.76
N SER A 16 -17.07 10.85 -8.64
CA SER A 16 -15.97 11.79 -8.89
C SER A 16 -15.18 12.00 -7.61
N ILE A 17 -13.87 11.76 -7.68
CA ILE A 17 -12.96 12.01 -6.57
C ILE A 17 -12.57 13.50 -6.58
N PRO A 18 -12.81 14.25 -5.49
CA PRO A 18 -12.39 15.63 -5.38
C PRO A 18 -10.87 15.81 -5.53
N LYS A 19 -10.45 16.86 -6.24
CA LYS A 19 -9.03 17.14 -6.54
C LYS A 19 -8.12 17.22 -5.30
N GLN A 20 -8.66 17.61 -4.14
CA GLN A 20 -7.90 17.72 -2.89
C GLN A 20 -7.33 16.38 -2.39
N TYR A 21 -7.88 15.25 -2.84
CA TYR A 21 -7.35 13.93 -2.49
C TYR A 21 -6.18 13.51 -3.38
N GLN A 22 -5.80 14.35 -4.37
CA GLN A 22 -4.59 14.20 -5.19
C GLN A 22 -4.43 12.81 -5.83
N VAL A 23 -5.56 12.16 -6.17
CA VAL A 23 -5.56 10.87 -6.87
C VAL A 23 -5.25 11.11 -8.34
N GLU A 24 -4.22 10.44 -8.85
CA GLU A 24 -3.84 10.49 -10.26
C GLU A 24 -4.85 9.72 -11.12
N ALA A 25 -5.13 10.27 -12.30
CA ALA A 25 -5.96 9.60 -13.30
C ALA A 25 -5.28 8.30 -13.76
N GLY A 26 -6.02 7.20 -13.77
CA GLY A 26 -5.49 5.87 -14.10
C GLY A 26 -5.08 5.02 -12.89
N THR A 27 -5.21 5.53 -11.66
CA THR A 27 -5.01 4.73 -10.46
C THR A 27 -6.05 3.62 -10.36
N GLU A 28 -5.60 2.36 -10.33
CA GLU A 28 -6.47 1.20 -10.11
C GLU A 28 -6.76 1.02 -8.62
N TYR A 29 -8.03 0.73 -8.30
CA TYR A 29 -8.48 0.47 -6.93
C TYR A 29 -9.09 -0.91 -6.81
N VAL A 30 -8.75 -1.60 -5.73
CA VAL A 30 -9.50 -2.76 -5.26
C VAL A 30 -10.67 -2.26 -4.44
N THR A 31 -11.87 -2.76 -4.74
CA THR A 31 -13.10 -2.31 -4.09
C THR A 31 -13.74 -3.44 -3.31
N TYR A 32 -14.21 -3.13 -2.10
CA TYR A 32 -14.91 -4.09 -1.25
C TYR A 32 -16.10 -3.43 -0.57
N LYS A 33 -17.19 -4.20 -0.50
CA LYS A 33 -18.41 -3.82 0.21
C LYS A 33 -18.34 -4.37 1.62
N SER A 34 -18.20 -3.48 2.59
CA SER A 34 -18.29 -3.82 4.00
C SER A 34 -19.71 -4.23 4.38
N LYS A 35 -19.87 -5.01 5.47
CA LYS A 35 -21.18 -5.46 5.99
C LYS A 35 -22.12 -4.30 6.31
N ASN A 36 -21.57 -3.14 6.67
CA ASN A 36 -22.32 -1.93 6.98
C ASN A 36 -22.76 -1.15 5.72
N GLY A 37 -22.58 -1.71 4.53
CA GLY A 37 -22.90 -1.06 3.26
C GLY A 37 -21.86 -0.05 2.76
N GLY A 38 -20.81 0.20 3.54
CA GLY A 38 -19.69 1.05 3.13
C GLY A 38 -18.91 0.44 1.97
N LEU A 39 -18.62 1.25 0.96
CA LEU A 39 -17.69 0.91 -0.13
C LEU A 39 -16.31 1.45 0.23
N ILE A 40 -15.31 0.59 0.22
CA ILE A 40 -13.93 0.98 0.49
C ILE A 40 -13.10 0.72 -0.76
N PHE A 41 -12.32 1.73 -1.14
CA PHE A 41 -11.45 1.74 -2.30
C PHE A 41 -10.02 1.79 -1.79
N THR A 42 -9.24 0.75 -2.03
CA THR A 42 -7.82 0.69 -1.65
C THR A 42 -6.99 0.68 -2.93
N PRO A 43 -6.01 1.59 -3.10
CA PRO A 43 -5.20 1.62 -4.31
C PRO A 43 -4.46 0.29 -4.44
N LYS A 44 -4.44 -0.24 -5.66
CA LYS A 44 -3.73 -1.48 -5.94
C LYS A 44 -2.23 -1.20 -5.90
N ILE A 45 -1.58 -1.63 -4.82
CA ILE A 45 -0.13 -1.58 -4.72
C ILE A 45 0.43 -2.58 -5.74
N LYS A 46 1.45 -2.16 -6.51
CA LYS A 46 2.19 -3.09 -7.36
C LYS A 46 2.83 -4.16 -6.48
N ASN A 47 2.77 -5.41 -6.91
CA ASN A 47 3.35 -6.52 -6.14
C ASN A 47 4.83 -6.22 -5.85
N PRO A 48 5.22 -6.03 -4.57
CA PRO A 48 6.60 -5.68 -4.22
C PRO A 48 7.58 -6.84 -4.44
N PHE A 49 7.08 -8.07 -4.65
CA PHE A 49 7.88 -9.27 -4.88
C PHE A 49 8.15 -9.55 -6.38
N LEU A 50 7.66 -8.69 -7.28
CA LEU A 50 7.94 -8.79 -8.72
C LEU A 50 9.06 -7.84 -9.19
N SER A 51 9.62 -7.03 -8.28
CA SER A 51 10.79 -6.23 -8.61
C SER A 51 11.99 -7.16 -8.79
N ASP A 52 12.72 -7.03 -9.91
CA ASP A 52 14.05 -7.63 -10.10
C ASP A 52 15.11 -7.04 -9.15
N GLU A 53 14.69 -6.18 -8.22
CA GLU A 53 15.55 -5.69 -7.17
C GLU A 53 15.93 -6.86 -6.26
N PRO A 54 17.22 -7.17 -6.12
CA PRO A 54 17.65 -8.24 -5.23
C PRO A 54 17.13 -7.94 -3.84
N PHE A 55 16.55 -8.95 -3.20
CA PHE A 55 16.07 -8.88 -1.82
C PHE A 55 17.23 -8.41 -0.94
N LYS A 56 17.28 -7.11 -0.63
CA LYS A 56 18.25 -6.57 0.31
C LYS A 56 17.80 -7.06 1.67
N LYS A 57 18.39 -8.16 2.13
CA LYS A 57 18.37 -8.50 3.55
C LYS A 57 18.98 -7.31 4.28
N ALA A 58 18.13 -6.47 4.87
CA ALA A 58 18.53 -5.54 5.90
C ALA A 58 18.81 -6.32 7.21
N GLU A 59 19.55 -7.42 7.11
CA GLU A 59 20.18 -8.04 8.26
C GLU A 59 21.46 -7.25 8.48
N ASP A 60 21.26 -6.11 9.14
CA ASP A 60 22.24 -5.23 9.74
C ASP A 60 23.51 -5.98 10.17
N GLU A 61 24.60 -5.77 9.44
CA GLU A 61 25.95 -6.22 9.79
C GLU A 61 26.36 -5.78 11.22
N GLU A 62 25.70 -4.75 11.76
CA GLU A 62 25.86 -4.27 13.12
C GLU A 62 25.51 -5.34 14.19
N TRP A 63 24.47 -6.14 14.00
CA TRP A 63 24.10 -7.17 14.99
C TRP A 63 25.09 -8.32 15.02
N GLN A 64 25.65 -8.69 13.87
CA GLN A 64 26.68 -9.72 13.78
C GLN A 64 27.96 -9.27 14.49
N PHE A 65 28.35 -8.00 14.30
CA PHE A 65 29.50 -7.41 14.99
C PHE A 65 29.30 -7.34 16.52
N LEU A 66 28.11 -6.93 16.98
CA LEU A 66 27.79 -6.88 18.41
C LEU A 66 27.76 -8.27 19.05
N ALA A 67 27.18 -9.27 18.38
CA ALA A 67 27.14 -10.64 18.86
C ALA A 67 28.54 -11.25 18.97
N GLN A 68 29.39 -11.00 17.97
CA GLN A 68 30.77 -11.50 17.95
C GLN A 68 31.60 -10.88 19.08
N LYS A 69 31.43 -9.57 19.33
CA LYS A 69 32.08 -8.85 20.43
C LYS A 69 31.65 -9.34 21.82
N GLU A 70 30.38 -9.73 21.97
CA GLU A 70 29.89 -10.28 23.25
C GLU A 70 30.43 -11.68 23.51
N ILE A 71 30.52 -12.53 22.47
CA ILE A 71 31.12 -13.88 22.57
C ILE A 71 32.59 -13.81 22.96
N GLU A 72 33.35 -12.85 22.42
CA GLU A 72 34.79 -12.69 22.68
C GLU A 72 35.10 -12.16 24.09
N LYS A 73 34.10 -11.59 24.77
CA LYS A 73 34.22 -11.07 26.14
C LYS A 73 33.98 -12.13 27.22
N ASP A 74 33.38 -13.26 26.84
CA ASP A 74 33.04 -14.39 27.73
C ASP A 74 34.09 -15.54 27.68
N VAL A 75 35.24 -15.31 27.01
CA VAL A 75 36.39 -16.23 26.92
C VAL A 75 37.58 -15.74 27.74
#